data_AF-A0A328N9R2-F1
#
_entry.id   AF-A0A328N9R2-F1
#
_cell.length_a   1.000
_cell.length_b   1.000
_cell.length_c   1.000
_cell.angle_alpha   90.00
_cell.angle_beta   90.00
_cell.angle_gamma   90.00
#
_symmetry.space_group_name_H-M   'P 1'
#
loop_
_entity.id
_entity.type
_entity.pdbx_description
1 polymer ?
#
loop_
_entity_poly.entity_id
_entity_poly.type
_entity_poly.pdbx_seq_one_letter_code
_entity_poly.pdbx_strand_id
1 'polypeptide(L)'
;MVQYYRNCSPVVVSVTPYYKPSWGGITVFTNECQIADPGETILWNHSSTVPDANYSTAVCASGPGSVGKYQVSSITPCYTAFIPAAPRGGSMTQYYTYCGNAFEVVTSAWTDNGSLYVGTWACQHLFSGGDSFKEEARFNYWSTIPTAKYTTVRCDAKSL
;
A
#
# COMPACT_ATOMS: atom_id res chain seq x y z
N MET A 1 -1.46 17.86 -13.04
CA MET A 1 -0.11 17.38 -13.39
C MET A 1 -0.26 16.09 -14.16
N VAL A 2 0.49 15.93 -15.25
CA VAL A 2 0.43 14.71 -16.06
C VAL A 2 1.60 13.80 -15.69
N GLN A 3 1.29 12.55 -15.39
CA GLN A 3 2.24 11.49 -15.12
C GLN A 3 2.14 10.43 -16.20
N TYR A 4 3.29 9.98 -16.69
CA TYR A 4 3.37 8.92 -17.70
C TYR A 4 4.08 7.70 -17.13
N TYR A 5 3.58 6.53 -17.49
CA TYR A 5 4.26 5.26 -17.28
C TYR A 5 4.35 4.54 -18.62
N ARG A 6 5.54 4.06 -18.98
CA ARG A 6 5.73 3.17 -20.12
C ARG A 6 6.14 1.80 -19.62
N ASN A 7 5.43 0.77 -20.06
CA ASN A 7 5.80 -0.60 -19.76
C ASN A 7 7.00 -1.02 -20.62
N CYS A 8 8.20 -1.01 -20.05
CA CYS A 8 9.41 -1.50 -20.71
C CYS A 8 9.66 -3.00 -20.44
N SER A 9 8.78 -3.68 -19.70
CA SER A 9 8.85 -5.10 -19.43
C SER A 9 8.34 -5.91 -20.64
N PRO A 10 8.85 -7.13 -20.89
CA PRO A 10 8.31 -8.02 -21.91
C PRO A 10 6.97 -8.66 -21.51
N VAL A 11 6.46 -8.40 -20.30
CA VAL A 11 5.20 -8.96 -19.80
C VAL A 11 4.16 -7.86 -19.53
N VAL A 12 2.89 -8.25 -19.57
CA VAL A 12 1.77 -7.41 -19.15
C VAL A 12 1.90 -7.11 -17.65
N VAL A 13 1.68 -5.86 -17.26
CA VAL A 13 1.69 -5.43 -15.85
C VAL A 13 0.44 -4.65 -15.52
N SER A 14 0.00 -4.71 -14.26
CA SER A 14 -1.03 -3.81 -13.74
C SER A 14 -0.35 -2.77 -12.86
N VAL A 15 -0.69 -1.49 -13.03
CA VAL A 15 0.01 -0.39 -12.36
C VAL A 15 -0.94 0.72 -11.91
N THR A 16 -0.58 1.42 -10.85
CA THR A 16 -1.31 2.56 -10.28
C THR A 16 -0.34 3.72 -9.99
N PRO A 17 -0.76 4.99 -10.10
CA PRO A 17 0.07 6.09 -9.67
C PRO A 17 0.20 6.09 -8.14
N TYR A 18 1.23 6.75 -7.64
CA TYR A 18 1.38 7.08 -6.24
C TYR A 18 2.15 8.38 -6.08
N TYR A 19 2.03 8.99 -4.90
CA TYR A 19 2.89 10.09 -4.51
C TYR A 19 3.50 9.87 -3.13
N LYS A 20 4.67 10.47 -2.92
CA LYS A 20 5.39 10.48 -1.64
C LYS A 20 5.75 11.93 -1.29
N PRO A 21 5.03 12.57 -0.34
CA PRO A 21 5.39 13.90 0.13
C PRO A 21 6.69 13.86 0.94
N SER A 22 7.39 14.99 1.02
CA SER A 22 8.60 15.15 1.85
C SER A 22 8.37 14.91 3.34
N TRP A 23 7.15 15.15 3.83
CA TRP A 23 6.74 15.08 5.23
C TRP A 23 6.02 13.79 5.63
N GLY A 24 5.83 12.83 4.71
CA GLY A 24 4.94 11.69 4.95
C GLY A 24 5.28 10.39 4.21
N GLY A 25 4.42 9.39 4.44
CA GLY A 25 4.50 8.09 3.79
C GLY A 25 3.94 8.10 2.36
N ILE A 26 4.08 6.96 1.68
CA ILE A 26 3.57 6.76 0.32
C ILE A 26 2.04 6.70 0.35
N THR A 27 1.40 7.39 -0.59
CA THR A 27 -0.04 7.30 -0.86
C THR A 27 -0.28 6.82 -2.28
N VAL A 28 -1.06 5.76 -2.44
CA VAL A 28 -1.31 5.04 -3.70
C VAL A 28 -2.78 5.14 -4.13
N PHE A 29 -3.03 5.24 -5.44
CA PHE A 29 -4.38 5.35 -5.99
C PHE A 29 -4.91 3.96 -6.39
N THR A 30 -5.12 3.07 -5.43
CA THR A 30 -5.42 1.64 -5.69
C THR A 30 -6.69 1.38 -6.51
N ASN A 31 -7.62 2.34 -6.57
CA ASN A 31 -8.80 2.27 -7.44
C ASN A 31 -8.51 2.63 -8.91
N GLU A 32 -7.29 3.07 -9.22
CA GLU A 32 -6.84 3.47 -10.56
C GLU A 32 -5.83 2.48 -11.15
N CYS A 33 -5.87 1.21 -10.76
CA CYS A 33 -5.03 0.20 -11.40
C CYS A 33 -5.40 0.06 -12.88
N GLN A 34 -4.42 0.28 -13.75
CA GLN A 34 -4.53 0.16 -15.20
C GLN A 34 -3.62 -0.98 -15.68
N ILE A 35 -4.09 -1.74 -16.66
CA ILE A 35 -3.28 -2.78 -17.32
C ILE A 35 -2.44 -2.11 -18.40
N ALA A 36 -1.16 -2.47 -18.47
CA ALA A 36 -0.20 -2.01 -19.47
C ALA A 36 0.42 -3.21 -20.20
N ASP A 37 0.14 -3.35 -21.48
CA ASP A 37 0.82 -4.30 -22.37
C ASP A 37 2.29 -3.91 -22.58
N PRO A 38 3.16 -4.85 -23.00
CA PRO A 38 4.55 -4.54 -23.33
C PRO A 38 4.67 -3.40 -24.35
N GLY A 39 5.40 -2.34 -23.97
CA GLY A 39 5.61 -1.14 -24.77
C GLY A 39 4.52 -0.07 -24.66
N GLU A 40 3.37 -0.39 -24.03
CA GLU A 40 2.24 0.53 -23.83
C GLU A 40 2.62 1.69 -22.91
N THR A 41 1.97 2.85 -23.11
CA THR A 41 2.09 4.02 -22.25
C THR A 41 0.76 4.37 -21.62
N ILE A 42 0.71 4.42 -20.29
CA ILE A 42 -0.42 4.91 -19.49
C ILE A 42 -0.16 6.36 -19.10
N LEU A 43 -1.23 7.15 -19.11
CA LEU A 43 -1.25 8.56 -18.72
C LEU A 43 -2.23 8.77 -17.57
N TRP A 44 -1.77 9.33 -16.46
CA TRP A 44 -2.63 9.82 -15.38
C TRP A 44 -2.62 11.35 -15.36
N ASN A 45 -3.82 11.94 -15.33
CA ASN A 45 -4.00 13.37 -15.23
C ASN A 45 -4.54 13.75 -13.86
N HIS A 46 -3.63 14.19 -12.98
CA HIS A 46 -3.96 14.60 -11.61
C HIS A 46 -4.55 16.01 -11.61
N SER A 47 -5.81 16.14 -11.19
CA SER A 47 -6.54 17.43 -11.10
C SER A 47 -5.92 18.40 -10.09
N SER A 48 -5.19 17.88 -9.10
CA SER A 48 -4.43 18.64 -8.12
C SER A 48 -3.13 17.91 -7.76
N THR A 49 -2.14 18.66 -7.27
CA THR A 49 -0.86 18.10 -6.82
C THR A 49 -0.62 18.39 -5.35
N VAL A 50 0.08 17.49 -4.68
CA VAL A 50 0.60 17.67 -3.33
C VAL A 50 1.94 18.40 -3.44
N PRO A 51 2.11 19.54 -2.76
CA PRO A 51 3.39 20.26 -2.75
C PRO A 51 4.54 19.38 -2.28
N ASP A 52 5.70 19.53 -2.92
CA ASP A 52 6.95 18.82 -2.59
C ASP A 52 6.82 17.29 -2.55
N ALA A 53 5.91 16.74 -3.36
CA ALA A 53 5.71 15.31 -3.50
C ALA A 53 6.40 14.74 -4.75
N ASN A 54 7.03 13.59 -4.58
CA ASN A 54 7.53 12.79 -5.69
C ASN A 54 6.41 11.87 -6.20
N TYR A 55 6.14 11.93 -7.50
CA TYR A 55 5.14 11.10 -8.18
C TYR A 55 5.81 9.96 -8.92
N SER A 56 5.26 8.76 -8.81
CA SER A 56 5.76 7.57 -9.50
C SER A 56 4.67 6.49 -9.57
N THR A 57 5.02 5.30 -10.05
CA THR A 57 4.08 4.23 -10.36
C THR A 57 4.40 3.01 -9.51
N ALA A 58 3.36 2.41 -8.93
CA ALA A 58 3.44 1.14 -8.22
C ALA A 58 2.82 0.04 -9.07
N VAL A 59 3.32 -1.18 -8.90
CA VAL A 59 2.73 -2.37 -9.51
C VAL A 59 1.55 -2.82 -8.65
N CYS A 60 0.39 -2.91 -9.27
CA CYS A 60 -0.81 -3.50 -8.70
C CYS A 60 -0.61 -5.02 -8.67
N ALA A 61 -0.41 -5.57 -7.49
CA ALA A 61 -0.28 -7.00 -7.30
C ALA A 61 -1.60 -7.57 -6.78
N SER A 62 -1.85 -8.83 -7.13
CA SER A 62 -2.68 -9.72 -6.31
C SER A 62 -1.94 -9.90 -4.98
N GLY A 63 -2.10 -8.92 -4.11
CA GLY A 63 -1.36 -8.81 -2.86
C GLY A 63 -1.73 -9.90 -1.87
N PRO A 64 -1.16 -9.83 -0.65
CA PRO A 64 -1.69 -10.61 0.47
C PRO A 64 -3.19 -10.36 0.61
N GLY A 65 -3.94 -11.40 0.93
CA GLY A 65 -5.36 -11.23 1.23
C GLY A 65 -5.51 -10.35 2.47
N SER A 66 -6.28 -9.27 2.37
CA SER A 66 -6.75 -8.59 3.59
C SER A 66 -7.61 -9.57 4.38
N VAL A 67 -7.31 -9.69 5.67
CA VAL A 67 -8.06 -10.54 6.60
C VAL A 67 -9.11 -9.73 7.35
N GLY A 68 -9.01 -8.40 7.27
CA GLY A 68 -9.89 -7.45 7.93
C GLY A 68 -9.14 -6.55 8.90
N LYS A 69 -9.94 -5.87 9.71
CA LYS A 69 -9.49 -5.00 10.79
C LYS A 69 -10.04 -5.45 12.12
N TYR A 70 -9.28 -5.23 13.18
CA TYR A 70 -9.60 -5.70 14.52
C TYR A 70 -9.46 -4.56 15.51
N GLN A 71 -10.39 -4.46 16.45
CA GLN A 71 -10.25 -3.56 17.58
C GLN A 71 -9.26 -4.17 18.57
N VAL A 72 -8.25 -3.40 18.95
CA VAL A 72 -7.25 -3.76 19.94
C VAL A 72 -7.26 -2.75 21.09
N SER A 73 -6.66 -3.13 22.21
CA SER A 73 -6.57 -2.27 23.38
C SER A 73 -5.84 -0.96 23.07
N SER A 74 -6.21 0.13 23.72
CA SER A 74 -5.54 1.43 23.57
C SER A 74 -4.08 1.41 24.04
N ILE A 75 -3.70 0.48 24.92
CA ILE A 75 -2.30 0.32 25.35
C ILE A 75 -1.42 -0.37 24.28
N THR A 76 -2.02 -0.98 23.24
CA THR A 76 -1.25 -1.65 22.19
C THR A 76 -0.33 -0.66 21.48
N PRO A 77 0.98 -0.92 21.38
CA PRO A 77 1.92 0.01 20.76
C PRO A 77 1.63 0.22 19.26
N CYS A 78 2.02 1.39 18.77
CA CYS A 78 1.81 1.79 17.37
C CYS A 78 2.97 1.28 16.53
N TYR A 79 2.81 0.14 15.86
CA TYR A 79 3.85 -0.38 14.98
C TYR A 79 3.29 -1.33 13.92
N THR A 80 4.14 -1.61 12.93
CA THR A 80 3.92 -2.70 11.98
C THR A 80 4.64 -3.94 12.49
N ALA A 81 3.93 -5.05 12.64
CA ALA A 81 4.49 -6.34 13.04
C ALA A 81 4.39 -7.36 11.91
N PHE A 82 5.31 -8.32 11.89
CA PHE A 82 5.32 -9.42 10.91
C PHE A 82 5.49 -10.75 11.64
N ILE A 83 4.56 -11.70 11.42
CA ILE A 83 4.55 -13.00 12.10
C ILE A 83 4.42 -14.13 11.06
N PRO A 84 5.43 -15.01 10.91
CA PRO A 84 6.80 -14.87 11.46
C PRO A 84 7.49 -13.61 10.90
N ALA A 85 8.58 -13.17 11.54
CA ALA A 85 9.36 -12.05 11.04
C ALA A 85 10.00 -12.44 9.69
N ALA A 86 9.53 -11.81 8.61
CA ALA A 86 10.11 -11.88 7.26
C ALA A 86 10.53 -13.30 6.80
N PRO A 87 9.59 -14.24 6.59
CA PRO A 87 9.92 -15.58 6.13
C PRO A 87 10.60 -15.51 4.74
N ARG A 88 11.56 -16.41 4.48
CA ARG A 88 12.25 -16.55 3.19
C ARG A 88 11.43 -17.45 2.26
N GLY A 89 10.33 -16.96 1.69
CA GLY A 89 9.47 -17.79 0.82
C GLY A 89 8.18 -18.29 1.46
N GLY A 90 8.05 -18.18 2.79
CA GLY A 90 6.94 -18.75 3.56
C GLY A 90 5.75 -17.80 3.75
N SER A 91 4.69 -18.30 4.38
CA SER A 91 3.53 -17.48 4.75
C SER A 91 3.89 -16.48 5.84
N MET A 92 3.35 -15.26 5.76
CA MET A 92 3.55 -14.19 6.74
C MET A 92 2.22 -13.48 7.02
N THR A 93 1.97 -13.12 8.27
CA THR A 93 0.94 -12.15 8.62
C THR A 93 1.59 -10.82 8.95
N GLN A 94 1.13 -9.75 8.29
CA GLN A 94 1.45 -8.38 8.65
C GLN A 94 0.31 -7.79 9.47
N TYR A 95 0.68 -7.14 10.56
CA TYR A 95 -0.23 -6.38 11.42
C TYR A 95 0.18 -4.92 11.38
N TYR A 96 -0.78 -4.01 11.27
CA TYR A 96 -0.56 -2.58 11.31
C TYR A 96 -1.52 -1.96 12.32
N THR A 97 -1.00 -1.58 13.49
CA THR A 97 -1.79 -0.89 14.53
C THR A 97 -1.77 0.62 14.28
N TYR A 98 -2.95 1.20 14.04
CA TYR A 98 -3.12 2.62 13.84
C TYR A 98 -3.29 3.39 15.16
N CYS A 99 -2.68 4.57 15.23
CA CYS A 99 -2.68 5.41 16.42
C CYS A 99 -2.87 6.90 16.14
N GLY A 100 -3.27 7.26 14.93
CA GLY A 100 -3.60 8.65 14.66
C GLY A 100 -4.94 9.04 15.28
N ASN A 101 -5.21 10.34 15.30
CA ASN A 101 -6.43 10.92 15.87
C ASN A 101 -7.55 11.09 14.82
N ALA A 102 -7.36 10.56 13.61
CA ALA A 102 -8.28 10.67 12.48
C ALA A 102 -8.57 9.29 11.90
N PHE A 103 -9.25 9.20 10.76
CA PHE A 103 -9.30 7.94 10.01
C PHE A 103 -8.05 7.81 9.11
N GLU A 104 -7.61 6.58 8.85
CA GLU A 104 -6.59 6.28 7.85
C GLU A 104 -7.07 5.13 6.98
N VAL A 105 -6.71 5.13 5.69
CA VAL A 105 -6.97 4.00 4.80
C VAL A 105 -5.64 3.45 4.36
N VAL A 106 -5.39 2.17 4.63
CA VAL A 106 -4.09 1.55 4.41
C VAL A 106 -4.18 0.23 3.66
N THR A 107 -3.14 -0.10 2.89
CA THR A 107 -2.97 -1.43 2.28
C THR A 107 -1.56 -1.94 2.53
N SER A 108 -1.41 -3.25 2.44
CA SER A 108 -0.11 -3.90 2.38
C SER A 108 0.69 -3.47 1.14
N ALA A 109 2.00 -3.32 1.29
CA ALA A 109 2.90 -3.08 0.18
C ALA A 109 4.26 -3.73 0.44
N TRP A 110 5.03 -3.89 -0.63
CA TRP A 110 6.43 -4.28 -0.51
C TRP A 110 7.25 -3.69 -1.64
N THR A 111 8.55 -3.49 -1.38
CA THR A 111 9.50 -3.13 -2.43
C THR A 111 10.36 -4.33 -2.79
N ASP A 112 10.47 -4.62 -4.07
CA ASP A 112 11.37 -5.66 -4.59
C ASP A 112 12.03 -5.16 -5.88
N ASN A 113 13.35 -5.35 -6.00
CA ASN A 113 14.16 -4.85 -7.13
C ASN A 113 13.89 -3.38 -7.51
N GLY A 114 13.66 -2.51 -6.53
CA GLY A 114 13.41 -1.09 -6.73
C GLY A 114 11.97 -0.71 -7.12
N SER A 115 11.13 -1.69 -7.43
CA SER A 115 9.70 -1.48 -7.71
C SER A 115 8.88 -1.57 -6.43
N LEU A 116 7.90 -0.69 -6.29
CA LEU A 116 6.87 -0.77 -5.25
C LEU A 116 5.72 -1.64 -5.77
N TYR A 117 5.29 -2.61 -4.98
CA TYR A 117 4.13 -3.44 -5.21
C TYR A 117 3.08 -3.17 -4.13
N VAL A 118 1.82 -3.07 -4.53
CA VAL A 118 0.70 -2.76 -3.63
C VAL A 118 -0.40 -3.80 -3.75
N GLY A 119 -0.98 -4.16 -2.61
CA GLY A 119 -2.14 -5.03 -2.58
C GLY A 119 -3.38 -4.31 -3.10
N THR A 120 -3.84 -4.71 -4.28
CA THR A 120 -5.16 -4.35 -4.79
C THR A 120 -6.21 -5.10 -3.97
N TRP A 121 -7.33 -4.45 -3.59
CA TRP A 121 -8.40 -5.03 -2.75
C TRP A 121 -8.10 -5.19 -1.25
N ALA A 122 -6.96 -4.69 -0.78
CA ALA A 122 -6.57 -4.77 0.62
C ALA A 122 -6.65 -3.44 1.38
N CYS A 123 -7.30 -2.40 0.84
CA CYS A 123 -7.46 -1.15 1.59
C CYS A 123 -8.36 -1.36 2.82
N GLN A 124 -7.84 -1.04 4.01
CA GLN A 124 -8.53 -1.13 5.29
C GLN A 124 -8.71 0.26 5.87
N HIS A 125 -9.95 0.60 6.22
CA HIS A 125 -10.28 1.84 6.93
C HIS A 125 -10.04 1.64 8.42
N LEU A 126 -9.05 2.33 8.96
CA LEU A 126 -8.67 2.29 10.35
C LEU A 126 -9.08 3.57 11.07
N PHE A 127 -9.50 3.41 12.32
CA PHE A 127 -9.88 4.45 13.24
C PHE A 127 -9.30 4.16 14.63
N SER A 128 -9.04 5.21 15.42
CA SER A 128 -8.70 5.06 16.83
C SER A 128 -9.67 5.86 17.68
N GLY A 129 -10.21 5.22 18.72
CA GLY A 129 -10.95 5.87 19.79
C GLY A 129 -10.04 6.53 20.83
N GLY A 130 -8.84 6.94 20.44
CA GLY A 130 -7.80 7.47 21.33
C GLY A 130 -7.43 6.47 22.43
N ASP A 131 -7.66 6.88 23.68
CA ASP A 131 -7.33 6.09 24.87
C ASP A 131 -8.33 4.94 25.14
N SER A 132 -9.40 4.83 24.36
CA SER A 132 -10.39 3.76 24.52
C SER A 132 -10.03 2.50 23.73
N PHE A 133 -9.62 2.67 22.47
CA PHE A 133 -9.24 1.55 21.60
C PHE A 133 -8.44 2.03 20.38
N LYS A 134 -7.79 1.07 19.73
CA LYS A 134 -7.14 1.24 18.43
C LYS A 134 -7.68 0.22 17.45
N GLU A 135 -7.57 0.48 16.16
CA GLU A 135 -7.81 -0.52 15.13
C GLU A 135 -6.48 -1.01 14.53
N GLU A 136 -6.41 -2.31 14.29
CA GLU A 136 -5.30 -2.99 13.65
C GLU A 136 -5.76 -3.60 12.33
N ALA A 137 -5.07 -3.29 11.22
CA ALA A 137 -5.25 -3.98 9.95
C ALA A 137 -4.39 -5.23 9.90
N ARG A 138 -4.94 -6.31 9.31
CA ARG A 138 -4.24 -7.57 9.12
C ARG A 138 -4.19 -7.98 7.66
N PHE A 139 -2.99 -8.33 7.18
CA PHE A 139 -2.74 -8.82 5.83
C PHE A 139 -2.04 -10.17 5.86
N ASN A 140 -2.57 -11.16 5.14
CA ASN A 140 -1.97 -12.50 5.06
C ASN A 140 -1.27 -12.70 3.71
N TYR A 141 0.05 -12.84 3.76
CA TYR A 141 0.89 -13.28 2.66
C TYR A 141 0.93 -14.80 2.64
N TRP A 142 0.49 -15.41 1.55
CA TRP A 142 0.58 -16.86 1.36
C TRP A 142 2.01 -17.33 1.09
N SER A 143 2.81 -16.49 0.43
CA SER A 143 4.24 -16.67 0.22
C SER A 143 4.90 -15.29 0.12
N THR A 144 6.07 -15.15 0.74
CA THR A 144 6.88 -13.93 0.71
C THR A 144 8.04 -14.07 -0.28
N ILE A 145 8.34 -13.00 -1.00
CA ILE A 145 9.59 -12.84 -1.76
C ILE A 145 10.75 -12.58 -0.76
N PRO A 146 11.84 -13.37 -0.79
CA PRO A 146 12.94 -13.24 0.17
C PRO A 146 13.70 -11.90 0.11
N THR A 147 13.75 -11.26 -1.06
CA THR A 147 14.43 -9.97 -1.30
C THR A 147 13.55 -8.77 -1.01
N ALA A 148 12.26 -8.99 -0.79
CA ALA A 148 11.30 -7.91 -0.64
C ALA A 148 11.36 -7.29 0.78
N LYS A 149 11.15 -5.98 0.83
CA LYS A 149 10.91 -5.25 2.08
C LYS A 149 9.43 -4.92 2.20
N TYR A 150 8.76 -5.52 3.17
CA TYR A 150 7.33 -5.36 3.41
C TYR A 150 7.03 -4.12 4.25
N THR A 151 5.91 -3.49 3.97
CA THR A 151 5.47 -2.25 4.63
C THR A 151 3.97 -2.05 4.47
N THR A 152 3.46 -0.95 5.03
CA THR A 152 2.10 -0.48 4.85
C THR A 152 2.15 0.87 4.12
N VAL A 153 1.25 1.09 3.17
CA VAL A 153 1.09 2.39 2.48
C VAL A 153 -0.34 2.89 2.61
N ARG A 154 -0.55 4.19 2.42
CA ARG A 154 -1.89 4.78 2.44
C ARG A 154 -2.58 4.57 1.11
N CYS A 155 -3.86 4.24 1.13
CA CYS A 155 -4.71 4.34 -0.05
C CYS A 155 -5.27 5.76 -0.12
N ASP A 156 -5.19 6.40 -1.29
CA ASP A 156 -5.93 7.63 -1.50
C ASP A 156 -7.42 7.31 -1.49
N ALA A 157 -8.15 7.91 -0.55
CA ALA A 157 -9.58 7.71 -0.37
C ALA A 157 -10.41 8.76 -1.13
N LYS A 158 -9.76 9.60 -1.96
CA LYS A 158 -10.50 10.50 -2.84
C LYS A 158 -11.31 9.66 -3.82
N SER A 159 -12.59 9.55 -3.49
CA SER A 159 -13.66 9.31 -4.44
C SER A 159 -13.52 10.37 -5.54
N LEU A 160 -13.57 9.92 -6.80
CA LEU A 160 -13.85 10.78 -7.95
C LEU A 160 -15.10 11.61 -7.70
#